data_AF-A0A527G261-F1
#
_entry.id   AF-A0A527G261-F1
#
_cell.length_a   1.000
_cell.length_b   1.000
_cell.length_c   1.000
_cell.angle_alpha   90.00
_cell.angle_beta   90.00
_cell.angle_gamma   90.00
#
_symmetry.space_group_name_H-M   'P 1'
#
loop_
_entity.id
_entity.type
_entity.pdbx_description
1 polymer ?
#
loop_
_entity_poly.entity_id
_entity_poly.type
_entity_poly.pdbx_seq_one_letter_code
_entity_poly.pdbx_strand_id
1 'polypeptide(L)' 'HRWQMQARVDRAKAMMARDVASLGDIAEATGFFDQAHLTRVFKSIVGVTPGAWMRSTSRQ' A
#
# COMPACT_ATOMS: atom_id res chain seq x y z
N HIS A 1 -8.75 -6.27 14.54
CA HIS A 1 -8.31 -5.07 13.78
C HIS A 1 -6.99 -5.25 13.04
N ARG A 2 -5.92 -5.80 13.65
CA ARG A 2 -4.62 -5.96 12.98
C ARG A 2 -4.66 -6.85 11.73
N TRP A 3 -5.41 -7.96 11.78
CA TRP A 3 -5.60 -8.88 10.64
C TRP A 3 -6.27 -8.19 9.42
N GLN A 4 -7.23 -7.30 9.67
CA GLN A 4 -7.93 -6.57 8.60
C GLN A 4 -7.00 -5.55 7.94
N MET A 5 -6.19 -4.84 8.73
CA MET A 5 -5.19 -3.91 8.19
C MET A 5 -4.10 -4.65 7.41
N GLN A 6 -3.69 -5.83 7.85
CA GLN A 6 -2.76 -6.69 7.11
C GLN A 6 -3.34 -7.08 5.75
N ALA A 7 -4.57 -7.58 5.71
CA ALA A 7 -5.24 -7.96 4.47
C ALA A 7 -5.38 -6.78 3.49
N ARG A 8 -5.68 -5.57 3.99
CA ARG A 8 -5.72 -4.35 3.17
C ARG A 8 -4.35 -3.99 2.60
N VAL A 9 -3.29 -4.07 3.41
CA VAL A 9 -1.91 -3.83 2.96
C VAL A 9 -1.49 -4.84 1.89
N ASP A 10 -1.83 -6.11 2.04
CA ASP A 10 -1.46 -7.13 1.05
C ASP A 10 -2.20 -6.95 -0.27
N ARG A 11 -3.48 -6.51 -0.23
CA ARG A 11 -4.20 -6.08 -1.44
C ARG A 11 -3.57 -4.84 -2.07
N ALA A 12 -3.12 -3.88 -1.27
CA ALA A 12 -2.44 -2.68 -1.76
C ALA A 12 -1.12 -3.04 -2.49
N LYS A 13 -0.32 -3.96 -1.95
CA LYS A 13 0.89 -4.48 -2.63
C LYS A 13 0.57 -5.10 -3.99
N ALA A 14 -0.49 -5.91 -4.07
CA ALA A 14 -0.90 -6.54 -5.32
C ALA A 14 -1.33 -5.52 -6.38
N MET A 15 -1.95 -4.41 -5.97
CA MET A 15 -2.30 -3.32 -6.89
C MET A 15 -1.06 -2.52 -7.32
N MET A 16 -0.17 -2.20 -6.38
CA MET A 16 1.10 -1.50 -6.64
C MET A 16 2.00 -2.28 -7.60
N ALA A 17 2.04 -3.62 -7.47
CA ALA A 17 2.83 -4.48 -8.35
C ALA A 17 2.36 -4.47 -9.82
N ARG A 18 1.13 -3.99 -10.09
CA ARG A 18 0.60 -3.86 -11.44
C ARG A 18 0.85 -2.47 -12.04
N ASP A 19 1.40 -1.52 -11.27
CA ASP A 19 1.81 -0.16 -11.67
C ASP A 19 0.75 0.66 -12.44
N VAL A 20 -0.54 0.44 -12.12
CA VAL A 20 -1.67 1.02 -12.88
C VAL A 20 -2.45 2.12 -12.16
N ALA A 21 -2.07 2.47 -10.92
CA ALA A 21 -2.90 3.34 -10.07
C ALA A 21 -2.06 4.24 -9.16
N SER A 22 -2.56 5.44 -8.88
CA SER A 22 -1.93 6.34 -7.90
C SER A 22 -2.09 5.79 -6.47
N LEU A 23 -1.27 6.27 -5.53
CA LEU A 23 -1.42 5.88 -4.11
C LEU A 23 -2.77 6.33 -3.51
N GLY A 24 -3.39 7.38 -4.05
CA GLY A 24 -4.74 7.81 -3.68
C GLY A 24 -5.78 6.79 -4.10
N ASP A 25 -5.76 6.39 -5.38
CA ASP A 25 -6.69 5.39 -5.93
C ASP A 25 -6.54 4.04 -5.22
N ILE A 26 -5.29 3.64 -4.92
CA ILE A 26 -5.01 2.41 -4.18
C ILE A 26 -5.55 2.50 -2.75
N ALA A 27 -5.45 3.66 -2.09
CA ALA A 27 -6.01 3.85 -0.76
C ALA A 27 -7.53 3.65 -0.76
N GLU A 28 -8.23 4.30 -1.69
CA GLU A 28 -9.68 4.18 -1.84
C GLU A 28 -10.08 2.73 -2.15
N ALA A 29 -9.44 2.10 -3.14
CA ALA A 29 -9.75 0.74 -3.58
C ALA A 29 -9.45 -0.36 -2.54
N THR A 30 -8.63 -0.05 -1.53
CA THR A 30 -8.30 -0.98 -0.43
C THR A 30 -8.95 -0.59 0.90
N GLY A 31 -9.81 0.44 0.89
CA GLY A 31 -10.61 0.87 2.04
C GLY A 31 -9.83 1.66 3.08
N PHE A 32 -8.72 2.30 2.71
CA PHE A 32 -8.11 3.36 3.50
C PHE A 32 -8.86 4.67 3.28
N PHE A 33 -8.78 5.54 4.27
CA PHE A 33 -9.46 6.84 4.26
C PHE A 33 -8.86 7.77 3.19
N ASP A 34 -7.54 7.79 3.12
CA ASP A 34 -6.77 8.56 2.15
C ASP A 34 -5.37 7.94 1.96
N GLN A 35 -4.58 8.53 1.07
CA GLN A 35 -3.20 8.15 0.82
C GLN A 35 -2.31 8.24 2.08
N ALA A 36 -2.55 9.21 2.97
CA ALA A 36 -1.74 9.40 4.18
C ALA A 36 -1.96 8.27 5.18
N HIS A 37 -3.21 7.84 5.36
CA HIS A 37 -3.60 6.70 6.17
C HIS A 37 -3.00 5.41 5.62
N LEU A 38 -3.12 5.16 4.31
CA LEU A 38 -2.43 4.04 3.65
C LEU A 38 -0.94 4.07 3.94
N THR A 39 -0.28 5.22 3.75
CA THR A 39 1.17 5.37 3.93
C THR A 39 1.60 5.05 5.37
N ARG A 40 0.85 5.53 6.36
CA ARG A 40 1.15 5.34 7.78
C ARG A 40 1.00 3.87 8.21
N VAL A 41 -0.09 3.23 7.78
CA VAL A 41 -0.35 1.81 8.09
C VAL A 41 0.61 0.90 7.34
N PHE A 42 0.83 1.15 6.05
CA PHE A 42 1.76 0.38 5.23
C PHE A 42 3.17 0.42 5.81
N LYS A 43 3.69 1.60 6.19
CA LYS A 43 5.00 1.72 6.84
C LYS A 43 5.04 0.97 8.17
N SER A 44 3.97 1.01 8.96
CA SER A 44 3.90 0.28 10.23
C SER A 44 3.93 -1.24 10.06
N ILE A 45 3.45 -1.76 8.93
CA ILE A 45 3.33 -3.21 8.67
C ILE A 45 4.51 -3.75 7.84
N VAL A 46 4.94 -3.00 6.83
CA VAL A 46 5.95 -3.41 5.84
C VAL A 46 7.34 -2.86 6.17
N GLY A 47 7.43 -1.85 7.03
CA GLY A 47 8.68 -1.22 7.46
C GLY A 47 9.17 -0.07 6.55
N VAL A 48 8.64 0.04 5.33
CA VAL A 48 8.97 1.09 4.36
C VAL A 48 7.71 1.76 3.82
N THR A 49 7.83 2.94 3.21
CA THR A 49 6.68 3.62 2.59
C THR A 49 6.28 2.92 1.27
N PRO A 50 5.02 3.03 0.84
CA PRO A 50 4.56 2.47 -0.44
C PRO A 50 5.45 2.86 -1.63
N GLY A 51 5.82 4.14 -1.73
CA GLY A 51 6.68 4.63 -2.80
C GLY A 51 8.09 4.02 -2.79
N ALA A 52 8.67 3.79 -1.60
CA ALA A 52 9.95 3.11 -1.49
C ALA A 52 9.85 1.64 -1.89
N TRP A 53 8.77 0.97 -1.47
CA TRP A 53 8.48 -0.42 -1.81
C TRP A 53 8.25 -0.65 -3.31
N MET A 54 7.53 0.26 -3.98
CA MET A 54 7.35 0.21 -5.44
C MET A 54 8.69 0.35 -6.18
N ARG A 55 9.54 1.30 -5.77
CA ARG A 55 10.88 1.48 -6.36
C ARG A 55 11.83 0.30 -6.14
N SER A 56 11.71 -0.42 -5.02
CA SER A 56 12.51 -1.64 -4.82
C SER A 56 11.98 -2.80 -5.66
N THR A 57 10.67 -2.86 -5.87
CA THR A 57 10.04 -3.94 -6.64
C THR A 57 10.25 -3.78 -8.14
N SER A 58 10.27 -2.54 -8.67
CA SER A 58 10.56 -2.27 -10.09
C SER A 58 12.02 -2.47 -10.50
N ARG A 59 12.92 -2.72 -9.53
CA ARG A 59 14.35 -3.03 -9.75
C ARG A 59 14.66 -4.53 -9.70
N GLN A 60 13.65 -5.37 -9.55
CA GLN A 60 13.75 -6.83 -9.61
C GLN A 60 13.16 -7.32 -10.93
#